data_AF-A0A1I7NJ47-F1
#
_entry.id   AF-A0A1I7NJ47-F1
#
_cell.length_a   1.000
_cell.length_b   1.000
_cell.length_c   1.000
_cell.angle_alpha   90.00
_cell.angle_beta   90.00
_cell.angle_gamma   90.00
#
_symmetry.space_group_name_H-M   'P 1'
#
loop_
_entity.id
_entity.type
_entity.pdbx_description
1 polymer ?
#
loop_
_entity_poly.entity_id
_entity_poly.type
_entity_poly.pdbx_seq_one_letter_code
_entity_poly.pdbx_strand_id
1 'polypeptide(L)'
;MLVMLGFLIAALIVVVLLPAYRRRVERFTSEALKRTLPLTEAEIRADKDRLRADFAMELHRLESKLEEAGLSAARQRVEVNRRDAKIQELSEAIADQKMSVEEHENARRVLEQAILDRLPKVEQRLAETRKLLATRDREIKTLSATSAKQAAALEEATQLNKQRERELAQLRTTLDTRAIRNRGAAAGASADSNVALRTELEAMREKTREQAALIERLKGAAAVAQTSPDRDEQNAEIKRLLLALAKTEAELSTLKSSIGSEDAERMALEDRVADLQAAVDTKSTEMAKLRAALKVYEEKDAPSPGMMEKADFSALQAELENQRRVITELRAEIAAGQERLSRQALRFHEELRRITPEPVVETPSDRANPARPSLAERISTPRGQRPAGNVADKPSNGDGTETPDQRPDQRPDQRQGSYLRALNGNAGGGPGDAPPERADRPPPLPAAGEADKNADSPAPAPHRPRLLERISGIDKR
;
A
#
# COMPACT_ATOMS: atom_id res chain seq x y z
N MET A 1 110.39 28.63 9.86
CA MET A 1 109.79 29.53 8.83
C MET A 1 109.79 28.90 7.44
N LEU A 2 110.92 28.41 6.93
CA LEU A 2 110.99 27.80 5.57
C LEU A 2 110.09 26.56 5.39
N VAL A 3 109.98 25.69 6.40
CA VAL A 3 109.11 24.48 6.35
C VAL A 3 107.62 24.84 6.27
N MET A 4 107.18 25.84 7.03
CA MET A 4 105.79 26.32 6.99
C MET A 4 105.45 27.03 5.68
N LEU A 5 106.39 27.80 5.13
CA LEU A 5 106.25 28.43 3.82
C LEU A 5 106.19 27.38 2.69
N GLY A 6 107.05 26.35 2.76
CA GLY A 6 107.02 25.21 1.83
C GLY A 6 105.71 24.42 1.90
N PHE A 7 105.18 24.18 3.10
CA PHE A 7 103.88 23.53 3.30
C PHE A 7 102.72 24.36 2.74
N LEU A 8 102.73 25.68 2.96
CA LEU A 8 101.70 26.59 2.44
C LEU A 8 101.71 26.62 0.90
N ILE A 9 102.90 26.64 0.29
CA ILE A 9 103.06 26.58 -1.17
C ILE A 9 102.59 25.23 -1.73
N ALA A 10 102.93 24.12 -1.07
CA ALA A 10 102.45 22.80 -1.46
C ALA A 10 100.93 22.68 -1.36
N ALA A 11 100.32 23.19 -0.28
CA ALA A 11 98.88 23.24 -0.11
C ALA A 11 98.19 24.10 -1.18
N LEU A 12 98.78 25.26 -1.52
CA LEU A 12 98.28 26.12 -2.59
C LEU A 12 98.32 25.40 -3.95
N ILE A 13 99.41 24.69 -4.26
CA ILE A 13 99.56 23.90 -5.47
C ILE A 13 98.50 22.78 -5.53
N VAL A 14 98.26 22.07 -4.43
CA VAL A 14 97.19 21.06 -4.34
C VAL A 14 95.82 21.68 -4.60
N VAL A 15 95.49 22.82 -3.98
CA VAL A 15 94.21 23.51 -4.18
C VAL A 15 93.99 23.94 -5.63
N VAL A 16 95.06 24.40 -6.31
CA VAL A 16 95.01 24.79 -7.72
C VAL A 16 94.86 23.58 -8.65
N LEU A 17 95.52 22.46 -8.34
CA LEU A 17 95.46 21.23 -9.14
C LEU A 17 94.19 20.40 -8.89
N LEU A 18 93.58 20.52 -7.71
CA LEU A 18 92.38 19.76 -7.30
C LEU A 18 91.21 19.85 -8.30
N PRO A 19 90.79 21.04 -8.79
CA PRO A 19 89.70 21.14 -9.77
C PRO A 19 90.07 20.52 -11.12
N ALA A 20 91.34 20.60 -11.54
CA ALA A 20 91.81 19.99 -12.77
C ALA A 20 91.83 18.46 -12.66
N TYR A 21 92.27 17.94 -11.52
CA TYR A 21 92.25 16.51 -11.24
C TYR A 21 90.82 15.95 -11.18
N ARG A 22 89.87 16.63 -10.49
CA ARG A 22 88.46 16.22 -10.43
C ARG A 22 87.80 16.10 -11.81
N ARG A 23 87.95 17.13 -12.66
CA ARG A 23 87.43 17.08 -14.04
C ARG A 23 88.01 15.93 -14.85
N ARG A 24 89.29 15.60 -14.61
CA ARG A 24 89.97 14.50 -15.29
C ARG A 24 89.46 13.14 -14.81
N VAL A 25 89.26 12.98 -13.51
CA VAL A 25 88.66 11.77 -12.92
C VAL A 25 87.23 11.59 -13.41
N GLU A 26 86.39 12.63 -13.41
CA GLU A 26 85.01 12.59 -13.91
C GLU A 26 84.94 12.16 -15.39
N ARG A 27 85.85 12.65 -16.23
CA ARG A 27 85.95 12.21 -17.62
C ARG A 27 86.31 10.74 -17.72
N PHE A 28 87.39 10.31 -17.06
CA PHE A 28 87.81 8.91 -17.10
C PHE A 28 86.77 7.95 -16.51
N THR A 29 86.11 8.31 -15.42
CA THR A 29 85.04 7.49 -14.83
C THR A 29 83.81 7.47 -15.71
N SER A 30 83.41 8.59 -16.32
CA SER A 30 82.29 8.62 -17.27
C SER A 30 82.58 7.83 -18.54
N GLU A 31 83.80 7.87 -19.07
CA GLU A 31 84.22 7.11 -20.25
C GLU A 31 84.36 5.62 -19.94
N ALA A 32 84.91 5.26 -18.77
CA ALA A 32 84.96 3.88 -18.30
C ALA A 32 83.55 3.32 -18.07
N LEU A 33 82.66 4.10 -17.46
CA LEU A 33 81.27 3.74 -17.21
C LEU A 33 80.48 3.57 -18.52
N LYS A 34 80.71 4.44 -19.51
CA LYS A 34 80.15 4.31 -20.87
C LYS A 34 80.68 3.08 -21.62
N ARG A 35 81.88 2.58 -21.28
CA ARG A 35 82.44 1.35 -21.87
C ARG A 35 81.91 0.08 -21.21
N THR A 36 81.55 0.14 -19.93
CA THR A 36 81.04 -1.01 -19.18
C THR A 36 79.52 -1.14 -19.23
N LEU A 37 78.79 -0.04 -19.43
CA LEU A 37 77.34 -0.05 -19.67
C LEU A 37 77.05 -0.04 -21.17
N PRO A 38 76.43 -1.10 -21.73
CA PRO A 38 76.00 -1.14 -23.12
C PRO A 38 74.70 -0.33 -23.35
N LEU A 39 74.40 0.67 -22.52
CA LEU A 39 73.23 1.56 -22.68
C LEU A 39 73.67 2.99 -22.98
N THR A 40 73.09 3.55 -24.02
CA THR A 40 73.26 4.94 -24.41
C THR A 40 72.50 5.88 -23.47
N GLU A 41 72.92 7.13 -23.34
CA GLU A 41 72.23 8.13 -22.49
C GLU A 41 70.77 8.36 -22.93
N ALA A 42 70.49 8.18 -24.22
CA ALA A 42 69.14 8.23 -24.77
C ALA A 42 68.26 7.07 -24.27
N GLU A 43 68.80 5.86 -24.18
CA GLU A 43 68.11 4.68 -23.62
C GLU A 43 67.83 4.85 -22.12
N ILE A 44 68.78 5.39 -21.34
CA ILE A 44 68.56 5.67 -19.90
C ILE A 44 67.42 6.68 -19.69
N ARG A 45 67.32 7.70 -20.55
CA ARG A 45 66.20 8.66 -20.49
C ARG A 45 64.89 8.02 -20.93
N ALA A 46 64.91 7.18 -21.96
CA ALA A 46 63.74 6.42 -22.41
C ALA A 46 63.23 5.47 -21.31
N ASP A 47 64.11 4.76 -20.61
CA ASP A 47 63.73 3.89 -19.49
C ASP A 47 63.16 4.69 -18.32
N LYS A 48 63.70 5.87 -18.03
CA LYS A 48 63.15 6.76 -17.00
C LYS A 48 61.75 7.25 -17.37
N ASP A 49 61.53 7.65 -18.62
CA ASP A 49 60.22 8.11 -19.08
C ASP A 49 59.23 6.95 -19.20
N ARG A 50 59.70 5.74 -19.55
CA ARG A 50 58.93 4.50 -19.47
C ARG A 50 58.48 4.19 -18.05
N LEU A 51 59.39 4.23 -17.07
CA LEU A 51 59.03 4.02 -15.66
C LEU A 51 58.02 5.07 -15.18
N ARG A 52 58.16 6.33 -15.58
CA ARG A 52 57.17 7.37 -15.28
C ARG A 52 55.81 7.08 -15.90
N ALA A 53 55.79 6.60 -17.15
CA ALA A 53 54.55 6.21 -17.81
C ALA A 53 53.91 5.00 -17.13
N ASP A 54 54.69 3.99 -16.77
CA ASP A 54 54.23 2.80 -16.05
C ASP A 54 53.63 3.18 -14.68
N PHE A 55 54.32 4.01 -13.89
CA PHE A 55 53.78 4.52 -12.63
C PHE A 55 52.53 5.38 -12.83
N ALA A 56 52.47 6.22 -13.87
CA ALA A 56 51.28 7.02 -14.16
C ALA A 56 50.08 6.13 -14.55
N MET A 57 50.32 5.08 -15.34
CA MET A 57 49.29 4.09 -15.71
C MET A 57 48.82 3.29 -14.50
N GLU A 58 49.73 2.85 -13.62
CA GLU A 58 49.37 2.14 -12.39
C GLU A 58 48.59 3.03 -11.43
N LEU A 59 49.02 4.27 -11.24
CA LEU A 59 48.32 5.26 -10.42
C LEU A 59 46.91 5.49 -10.96
N HIS A 60 46.75 5.74 -12.27
CA HIS A 60 45.43 5.95 -12.86
C HIS A 60 44.54 4.70 -12.76
N ARG A 61 45.10 3.49 -12.91
CA ARG A 61 44.37 2.23 -12.70
C ARG A 61 43.92 2.07 -11.25
N LEU A 62 44.76 2.45 -10.27
CA LEU A 62 44.40 2.41 -8.85
C LEU A 62 43.33 3.44 -8.51
N GLU A 63 43.46 4.67 -9.01
CA GLU A 63 42.46 5.73 -8.86
C GLU A 63 41.11 5.29 -9.45
N SER A 64 41.11 4.74 -10.67
CA SER A 64 39.89 4.23 -11.32
C SER A 64 39.23 3.11 -10.51
N LYS A 65 40.02 2.16 -9.98
CA LYS A 65 39.50 1.09 -9.11
C LYS A 65 38.95 1.63 -7.79
N LEU A 66 39.59 2.66 -7.22
CA LEU A 66 39.13 3.31 -5.99
C LEU A 66 37.81 4.05 -6.24
N GLU A 67 37.67 4.73 -7.37
CA GLU A 67 36.41 5.37 -7.77
C GLU A 67 35.31 4.34 -7.99
N GLU A 68 35.59 3.23 -8.69
CA GLU A 68 34.62 2.14 -8.89
C GLU A 68 34.21 1.48 -7.57
N ALA A 69 35.16 1.23 -6.68
CA ALA A 69 34.90 0.73 -5.33
C ALA A 69 34.07 1.74 -4.51
N GLY A 70 34.35 3.04 -4.63
CA GLY A 70 33.59 4.10 -3.99
C GLY A 70 32.14 4.17 -4.49
N LEU A 71 31.93 4.07 -5.80
CA LEU A 71 30.60 4.06 -6.42
C LEU A 71 29.81 2.80 -6.03
N SER A 72 30.43 1.62 -6.04
CA SER A 72 29.78 0.38 -5.61
C SER A 72 29.42 0.40 -4.13
N ALA A 73 30.31 0.90 -3.26
CA ALA A 73 30.02 1.08 -1.83
C ALA A 73 28.87 2.08 -1.59
N ALA A 74 28.82 3.18 -2.34
CA ALA A 74 27.71 4.13 -2.29
C ALA A 74 26.38 3.49 -2.71
N ARG A 75 26.38 2.70 -3.80
CA ARG A 75 25.19 1.95 -4.23
C ARG A 75 24.73 0.95 -3.18
N GLN A 76 25.66 0.21 -2.59
CA GLN A 76 25.34 -0.73 -1.51
C GLN A 76 24.74 -0.03 -0.30
N ARG A 77 25.26 1.13 0.10
CA ARG A 77 24.68 1.92 1.20
C ARG A 77 23.25 2.38 0.90
N VAL A 78 22.96 2.79 -0.32
CA VAL A 78 21.59 3.16 -0.74
C VAL A 78 20.67 1.96 -0.69
N GLU A 79 21.12 0.79 -1.16
CA GLU A 79 20.34 -0.45 -1.11
C GLU A 79 20.08 -0.91 0.34
N VAL A 80 21.07 -0.81 1.23
CA VAL A 80 20.90 -1.09 2.66
C VAL A 80 19.86 -0.15 3.28
N ASN A 81 19.98 1.16 3.05
CA ASN A 81 18.98 2.12 3.55
C ASN A 81 17.57 1.84 3.02
N ARG A 82 17.45 1.39 1.77
CA ARG A 82 16.16 0.99 1.17
C ARG A 82 15.60 -0.26 1.84
N ARG A 83 16.45 -1.24 2.15
CA ARG A 83 16.05 -2.45 2.89
C ARG A 83 15.67 -2.13 4.31
N ASP A 84 16.41 -1.26 4.99
CA ASP A 84 16.11 -0.84 6.36
C ASP A 84 14.76 -0.11 6.42
N ALA A 85 14.47 0.76 5.45
CA ALA A 85 13.15 1.37 5.33
C ALA A 85 12.04 0.33 5.13
N LYS A 86 12.29 -0.71 4.32
CA LYS A 86 11.31 -1.78 4.11
C LYS A 86 11.13 -2.66 5.35
N ILE A 87 12.22 -2.93 6.07
CA ILE A 87 12.19 -3.68 7.33
C ILE A 87 11.38 -2.89 8.37
N GLN A 88 11.56 -1.57 8.46
CA GLN A 88 10.79 -0.73 9.35
C GLN A 88 9.29 -0.77 9.01
N GLU A 89 8.92 -0.60 7.75
CA GLU A 89 7.53 -0.70 7.27
C GLU A 89 6.91 -2.06 7.60
N LEU A 90 7.63 -3.16 7.34
CA LEU A 90 7.16 -4.52 7.67
C LEU A 90 7.06 -4.74 9.19
N SER A 91 7.96 -4.16 9.97
CA SER A 91 7.93 -4.28 11.44
C SER A 91 6.73 -3.54 12.03
N GLU A 92 6.39 -2.37 11.49
CA GLU A 92 5.19 -1.61 11.85
C GLU A 92 3.92 -2.39 11.48
N ALA A 93 3.84 -2.93 10.26
CA ALA A 93 2.71 -3.77 9.85
C ALA A 93 2.54 -5.02 10.73
N ILE A 94 3.65 -5.65 11.15
CA ILE A 94 3.61 -6.78 12.09
C ILE A 94 3.12 -6.32 13.48
N ALA A 95 3.54 -5.14 13.94
CA ALA A 95 3.09 -4.59 15.22
C ALA A 95 1.58 -4.30 15.20
N ASP A 96 1.09 -3.67 14.14
CA ASP A 96 -0.33 -3.40 13.93
C ASP A 96 -1.15 -4.70 13.88
N GLN A 97 -0.66 -5.70 13.15
CA GLN A 97 -1.34 -6.99 13.06
C GLN A 97 -1.35 -7.73 14.40
N LYS A 98 -0.29 -7.61 15.22
CA LYS A 98 -0.28 -8.15 16.58
C LYS A 98 -1.31 -7.46 17.47
N MET A 99 -1.40 -6.12 17.42
CA MET A 99 -2.41 -5.38 18.17
C MET A 99 -3.83 -5.81 17.77
N SER A 100 -4.10 -5.94 16.47
CA SER A 100 -5.40 -6.43 15.98
C SER A 100 -5.71 -7.86 16.45
N VAL A 101 -4.72 -8.76 16.47
CA VAL A 101 -4.90 -10.11 17.01
C VAL A 101 -5.20 -10.07 18.50
N GLU A 102 -4.49 -9.26 19.28
CA GLU A 102 -4.75 -9.09 20.72
C GLU A 102 -6.14 -8.52 21.00
N GLU A 103 -6.60 -7.56 20.19
CA GLU A 103 -7.96 -7.02 20.24
C GLU A 103 -9.00 -8.11 19.95
N HIS A 104 -8.79 -8.92 18.92
CA HIS A 104 -9.67 -10.04 18.58
C HIS A 104 -9.69 -11.12 19.66
N GLU A 105 -8.53 -11.44 20.26
CA GLU A 105 -8.45 -12.37 21.38
C GLU A 105 -9.19 -11.83 22.61
N ASN A 106 -9.03 -10.54 22.92
CA ASN A 106 -9.73 -9.92 24.04
C ASN A 106 -11.24 -9.86 23.79
N ALA A 107 -11.68 -9.48 22.59
CA ALA A 107 -13.08 -9.51 22.19
C ALA A 107 -13.65 -10.93 22.31
N ARG A 108 -12.90 -11.94 21.86
CA ARG A 108 -13.28 -13.35 22.00
C ARG A 108 -13.41 -13.76 23.46
N ARG A 109 -12.46 -13.42 24.33
CA ARG A 109 -12.54 -13.71 25.78
C ARG A 109 -13.78 -13.07 26.42
N VAL A 110 -14.08 -11.82 26.07
CA VAL A 110 -15.28 -11.12 26.57
C VAL A 110 -16.56 -11.78 26.08
N LEU A 111 -16.61 -12.17 24.79
CA LEU A 111 -17.75 -12.90 24.23
C LEU A 111 -17.92 -14.27 24.88
N GLU A 112 -16.84 -15.01 25.09
CA GLU A 112 -16.87 -16.30 25.79
C GLU A 112 -17.40 -16.13 27.23
N GLN A 113 -16.92 -15.13 27.96
CA GLN A 113 -17.46 -14.81 29.30
C GLN A 113 -18.94 -14.42 29.25
N ALA A 114 -19.34 -13.60 28.27
CA ALA A 114 -20.73 -13.19 28.10
C ALA A 114 -21.64 -14.38 27.75
N ILE A 115 -21.16 -15.32 26.93
CA ILE A 115 -21.88 -16.56 26.62
C ILE A 115 -22.00 -17.42 27.87
N LEU A 116 -20.91 -17.60 28.62
CA LEU A 116 -20.92 -18.38 29.86
C LEU A 116 -21.87 -17.81 30.92
N ASP A 117 -22.01 -16.48 31.01
CA ASP A 117 -22.95 -15.83 31.92
C ASP A 117 -24.40 -15.83 31.41
N ARG A 118 -24.62 -15.63 30.10
CA ARG A 118 -25.97 -15.51 29.52
C ARG A 118 -26.64 -16.85 29.24
N LEU A 119 -25.90 -17.86 28.84
CA LEU A 119 -26.44 -19.19 28.51
C LEU A 119 -27.27 -19.79 29.66
N PRO A 120 -26.78 -19.87 30.92
CA PRO A 120 -27.56 -20.42 32.02
C PRO A 120 -28.81 -19.57 32.33
N LYS A 121 -28.74 -18.25 32.18
CA LYS A 121 -29.89 -17.35 32.38
C LYS A 121 -30.98 -17.60 31.34
N VAL A 122 -30.59 -17.81 30.08
CA VAL A 122 -31.52 -18.15 29.00
C VAL A 122 -32.12 -19.53 29.24
N GLU A 123 -31.32 -20.53 29.62
CA GLU A 123 -31.81 -21.87 29.95
C GLU A 123 -32.78 -21.85 31.14
N GLN A 124 -32.50 -21.05 32.18
CA GLN A 124 -33.39 -20.86 33.33
C GLN A 124 -34.73 -20.24 32.91
N ARG A 125 -34.71 -19.14 32.14
CA ARG A 125 -35.93 -18.51 31.61
C ARG A 125 -36.72 -19.48 30.72
N LEU A 126 -36.03 -20.30 29.95
CA LEU A 126 -36.66 -21.34 29.12
C LEU A 126 -37.32 -22.41 30.02
N ALA A 127 -36.64 -22.85 31.08
CA ALA A 127 -37.20 -23.79 32.03
C ALA A 127 -38.42 -23.21 32.78
N GLU A 128 -38.37 -21.95 33.18
CA GLU A 128 -39.48 -21.23 33.83
C GLU A 128 -40.69 -21.07 32.89
N THR A 129 -40.46 -20.63 31.65
CA THR A 129 -41.53 -20.49 30.65
C THR A 129 -42.17 -21.84 30.31
N ARG A 130 -41.38 -22.92 30.21
CA ARG A 130 -41.91 -24.29 30.09
C ARG A 130 -42.77 -24.70 31.28
N LYS A 131 -42.37 -24.37 32.51
CA LYS A 131 -43.18 -24.63 33.71
C LYS A 131 -44.48 -23.85 33.69
N LEU A 132 -44.44 -22.56 33.32
CA LEU A 132 -45.62 -21.71 33.22
C LEU A 132 -46.60 -22.20 32.14
N LEU A 133 -46.09 -22.64 30.99
CA LEU A 133 -46.91 -23.27 29.95
C LEU A 133 -47.57 -24.55 30.48
N ALA A 134 -46.82 -25.42 31.15
CA ALA A 134 -47.37 -26.64 31.73
C ALA A 134 -48.45 -26.35 32.80
N THR A 135 -48.32 -25.26 33.57
CA THR A 135 -49.40 -24.83 34.50
C THR A 135 -50.62 -24.32 33.74
N ARG A 136 -50.43 -23.49 32.70
CA ARG A 136 -51.53 -22.96 31.88
C ARG A 136 -52.27 -24.06 31.14
N ASP A 137 -51.57 -25.07 30.63
CA ASP A 137 -52.20 -26.23 29.99
C ASP A 137 -53.08 -27.02 30.97
N ARG A 138 -52.66 -27.13 32.23
CA ARG A 138 -53.49 -27.78 33.27
C ARG A 138 -54.71 -26.93 33.60
N GLU A 139 -54.54 -25.61 33.75
CA GLU A 139 -55.65 -24.67 33.97
C GLU A 139 -56.64 -24.67 32.80
N ILE A 140 -56.16 -24.68 31.55
CA ILE A 140 -57.02 -24.78 30.37
C ILE A 140 -57.79 -26.09 30.39
N LYS A 141 -57.17 -27.22 30.75
CA LYS A 141 -57.86 -28.52 30.88
C LYS A 141 -58.92 -28.52 31.99
N THR A 142 -58.66 -27.88 33.13
CA THR A 142 -59.65 -27.80 34.22
C THR A 142 -60.80 -26.85 33.85
N LEU A 143 -60.49 -25.71 33.23
CA LEU A 143 -61.49 -24.77 32.72
C LEU A 143 -62.32 -25.39 31.58
N SER A 144 -61.72 -26.13 30.67
CA SER A 144 -62.45 -26.84 29.62
C SER A 144 -63.34 -27.93 30.19
N ALA A 145 -62.88 -28.68 31.21
CA ALA A 145 -63.68 -29.69 31.88
C ALA A 145 -64.86 -29.07 32.67
N THR A 146 -64.65 -27.94 33.34
CA THR A 146 -65.72 -27.22 34.06
C THR A 146 -66.71 -26.59 33.09
N SER A 147 -66.24 -25.98 31.99
CA SER A 147 -67.10 -25.48 30.91
C SER A 147 -67.93 -26.59 30.27
N ALA A 148 -67.36 -27.78 30.04
CA ALA A 148 -68.09 -28.93 29.52
C ALA A 148 -69.18 -29.42 30.50
N LYS A 149 -68.87 -29.47 31.80
CA LYS A 149 -69.86 -29.79 32.85
C LYS A 149 -70.98 -28.75 32.92
N GLN A 150 -70.65 -27.47 32.81
CA GLN A 150 -71.63 -26.39 32.79
C GLN A 150 -72.52 -26.47 31.54
N ALA A 151 -71.95 -26.76 30.37
CA ALA A 151 -72.71 -26.98 29.15
C ALA A 151 -73.68 -28.15 29.29
N ALA A 152 -73.23 -29.29 29.84
CA ALA A 152 -74.09 -30.44 30.11
C ALA A 152 -75.22 -30.14 31.12
N ALA A 153 -74.92 -29.40 32.20
CA ALA A 153 -75.92 -28.98 33.19
C ALA A 153 -76.96 -28.01 32.60
N LEU A 154 -76.54 -27.11 31.71
CA LEU A 154 -77.45 -26.24 30.96
C LEU A 154 -78.32 -27.04 29.99
N GLU A 155 -77.76 -28.01 29.27
CA GLU A 155 -78.54 -28.91 28.42
C GLU A 155 -79.58 -29.69 29.24
N GLU A 156 -79.19 -30.27 30.37
CA GLU A 156 -80.11 -30.97 31.28
C GLU A 156 -81.21 -30.02 31.81
N ALA A 157 -80.86 -28.81 32.23
CA ALA A 157 -81.83 -27.81 32.66
C ALA A 157 -82.79 -27.41 31.54
N THR A 158 -82.32 -27.27 30.30
CA THR A 158 -83.19 -26.98 29.15
C THR A 158 -84.09 -28.16 28.81
N GLN A 159 -83.61 -29.40 28.96
CA GLN A 159 -84.43 -30.60 28.78
C GLN A 159 -85.51 -30.69 29.86
N LEU A 160 -85.16 -30.43 31.12
CA LEU A 160 -86.12 -30.37 32.23
C LEU A 160 -87.14 -29.27 32.01
N ASN A 161 -86.73 -28.06 31.60
CA ASN A 161 -87.67 -26.98 31.27
C ASN A 161 -88.62 -27.39 30.13
N LYS A 162 -88.12 -28.04 29.07
CA LYS A 162 -88.97 -28.58 28.00
C LYS A 162 -89.93 -29.67 28.52
N GLN A 163 -89.49 -30.53 29.44
CA GLN A 163 -90.37 -31.52 30.08
C GLN A 163 -91.44 -30.83 30.93
N ARG A 164 -91.07 -29.84 31.75
CA ARG A 164 -91.99 -29.03 32.54
C ARG A 164 -93.00 -28.27 31.68
N GLU A 165 -92.58 -27.71 30.55
CA GLU A 165 -93.49 -27.05 29.60
C GLU A 165 -94.51 -28.04 29.02
N ARG A 166 -94.08 -29.26 28.69
CA ARG A 166 -95.00 -30.33 28.26
C ARG A 166 -95.96 -30.75 29.37
N GLU A 167 -95.48 -30.93 30.59
CA GLU A 167 -96.32 -31.21 31.77
C GLU A 167 -97.32 -30.09 32.01
N LEU A 168 -96.89 -28.83 31.95
CA LEU A 168 -97.76 -27.66 32.08
C LEU A 168 -98.80 -27.57 30.96
N ALA A 169 -98.42 -27.90 29.72
CA ALA A 169 -99.37 -27.98 28.61
C ALA A 169 -100.40 -29.09 28.82
N GLN A 170 -99.98 -30.27 29.31
CA GLN A 170 -100.88 -31.36 29.68
C GLN A 170 -101.80 -30.98 30.87
N LEU A 171 -101.25 -30.32 31.90
CA LEU A 171 -102.04 -29.83 33.02
C LEU A 171 -103.03 -28.76 32.58
N ARG A 172 -102.64 -27.84 31.68
CA ARG A 172 -103.54 -26.85 31.08
C ARG A 172 -104.67 -27.52 30.31
N THR A 173 -104.39 -28.51 29.45
CA THR A 173 -105.46 -29.22 28.73
C THR A 173 -106.37 -30.02 29.67
N THR A 174 -105.83 -30.63 30.73
CA THR A 174 -106.67 -31.29 31.76
C THR A 174 -107.50 -30.29 32.57
N LEU A 175 -106.98 -29.10 32.87
CA LEU A 175 -107.74 -28.02 33.48
C LEU A 175 -108.79 -27.46 32.53
N ASP A 176 -108.50 -27.25 31.25
CA ASP A 176 -109.47 -26.79 30.25
C ASP A 176 -110.61 -27.81 30.08
N THR A 177 -110.29 -29.10 30.01
CA THR A 177 -111.32 -30.16 29.96
C THR A 177 -112.09 -30.29 31.28
N ARG A 178 -111.47 -30.03 32.44
CA ARG A 178 -112.18 -29.89 33.72
C ARG A 178 -113.02 -28.61 33.77
N ALA A 179 -112.57 -27.50 33.22
CA ALA A 179 -113.27 -26.22 33.19
C ALA A 179 -114.48 -26.29 32.25
N ILE A 180 -114.37 -26.99 31.12
CA ILE A 180 -115.49 -27.29 30.23
C ILE A 180 -116.51 -28.21 30.95
N ARG A 181 -116.05 -29.23 31.69
CA ARG A 181 -116.92 -30.05 32.55
C ARG A 181 -117.56 -29.24 33.68
N ASN A 182 -116.83 -28.32 34.30
CA ASN A 182 -117.34 -27.47 35.38
C ASN A 182 -118.29 -26.38 34.87
N ARG A 183 -118.12 -25.92 33.61
CA ARG A 183 -119.05 -25.01 32.93
C ARG A 183 -120.44 -25.66 32.71
N GLY A 184 -120.52 -27.00 32.64
CA GLY A 184 -121.77 -27.75 32.69
C GLY A 184 -122.39 -27.91 34.08
N ALA A 185 -121.62 -27.67 35.16
CA ALA A 185 -122.09 -27.74 36.56
C ALA A 185 -122.30 -26.36 37.20
N ALA A 186 -121.85 -25.28 36.56
CA ALA A 186 -121.84 -23.91 37.10
C ALA A 186 -123.14 -23.11 36.87
N ALA A 187 -124.30 -23.76 36.88
CA ALA A 187 -125.60 -23.07 36.91
C ALA A 187 -126.08 -22.74 38.35
N GLY A 188 -125.31 -23.08 39.39
CA GLY A 188 -125.74 -22.97 40.80
C GLY A 188 -124.84 -22.21 41.78
N ALA A 189 -123.73 -21.60 41.38
CA ALA A 189 -122.69 -21.13 42.32
C ALA A 189 -122.22 -19.67 42.12
N SER A 190 -123.13 -18.72 41.85
CA SER A 190 -122.79 -17.29 41.69
C SER A 190 -122.35 -16.57 42.98
N ALA A 191 -122.45 -17.21 44.14
CA ALA A 191 -121.98 -16.66 45.41
C ALA A 191 -120.49 -16.97 45.67
N ASP A 192 -120.03 -18.17 45.33
CA ASP A 192 -118.63 -18.59 45.52
C ASP A 192 -117.67 -17.94 44.51
N SER A 193 -118.16 -17.59 43.31
CA SER A 193 -117.36 -16.88 42.30
C SER A 193 -116.94 -15.49 42.75
N ASN A 194 -117.78 -14.79 43.53
CA ASN A 194 -117.42 -13.48 44.08
C ASN A 194 -116.38 -13.58 45.22
N VAL A 195 -116.38 -14.68 45.97
CA VAL A 195 -115.32 -14.97 46.95
C VAL A 195 -114.03 -15.38 46.23
N ALA A 196 -114.12 -16.17 45.16
CA ALA A 196 -112.98 -16.55 44.33
C ALA A 196 -112.32 -15.36 43.62
N LEU A 197 -113.11 -14.40 43.11
CA LEU A 197 -112.56 -13.18 42.51
C LEU A 197 -111.87 -12.27 43.55
N ARG A 198 -112.33 -12.28 44.81
CA ARG A 198 -111.68 -11.56 45.90
C ARG A 198 -110.36 -12.21 46.34
N THR A 199 -110.32 -13.54 46.44
CA THR A 199 -109.08 -14.26 46.72
C THR A 199 -108.10 -14.20 45.54
N GLU A 200 -108.58 -14.16 44.29
CA GLU A 200 -107.76 -13.89 43.11
C GLU A 200 -107.19 -12.47 43.11
N LEU A 201 -107.96 -11.46 43.53
CA LEU A 201 -107.48 -10.08 43.68
C LEU A 201 -106.42 -9.96 44.78
N GLU A 202 -106.56 -10.69 45.89
CA GLU A 202 -105.54 -10.76 46.95
C GLU A 202 -104.30 -11.50 46.47
N ALA A 203 -104.44 -12.62 45.76
CA ALA A 203 -103.34 -13.35 45.15
C ALA A 203 -102.61 -12.53 44.06
N MET A 204 -103.34 -11.69 43.30
CA MET A 204 -102.73 -10.76 42.34
C MET A 204 -101.98 -9.64 43.05
N ARG A 205 -102.49 -9.14 44.18
CA ARG A 205 -101.77 -8.14 45.01
C ARG A 205 -100.52 -8.73 45.63
N GLU A 206 -100.55 -9.96 46.10
CA GLU A 206 -99.36 -10.67 46.60
C GLU A 206 -98.33 -10.88 45.48
N LYS A 207 -98.75 -11.32 44.29
CA LYS A 207 -97.86 -11.41 43.12
C LYS A 207 -97.26 -10.07 42.72
N THR A 208 -98.01 -8.97 42.79
CA THR A 208 -97.44 -7.63 42.52
C THR A 208 -96.44 -7.20 43.60
N ARG A 209 -96.63 -7.60 44.86
CA ARG A 209 -95.65 -7.37 45.93
C ARG A 209 -94.40 -8.23 45.74
N GLU A 210 -94.55 -9.48 45.33
CA GLU A 210 -93.42 -10.36 44.99
C GLU A 210 -92.65 -9.84 43.77
N GLN A 211 -93.34 -9.34 42.74
CA GLN A 211 -92.70 -8.69 41.59
C GLN A 211 -91.98 -7.41 42.01
N ALA A 212 -92.57 -6.59 42.88
CA ALA A 212 -91.90 -5.40 43.43
C ALA A 212 -90.65 -5.77 44.25
N ALA A 213 -90.72 -6.81 45.08
CA ALA A 213 -89.59 -7.33 45.85
C ALA A 213 -88.51 -7.95 44.94
N LEU A 214 -88.89 -8.62 43.85
CA LEU A 214 -87.95 -9.15 42.86
C LEU A 214 -87.25 -8.00 42.11
N ILE A 215 -87.97 -6.95 41.73
CA ILE A 215 -87.40 -5.76 41.09
C ILE A 215 -86.43 -5.06 42.05
N GLU A 216 -86.77 -4.94 43.33
CA GLU A 216 -85.86 -4.38 44.32
C GLU A 216 -84.61 -5.25 44.49
N ARG A 217 -84.77 -6.58 44.54
CA ARG A 217 -83.64 -7.53 44.64
C ARG A 217 -82.77 -7.52 43.38
N LEU A 218 -83.36 -7.38 42.20
CA LEU A 218 -82.62 -7.24 40.93
C LEU A 218 -81.93 -5.87 40.83
N LYS A 219 -82.55 -4.80 41.32
CA LYS A 219 -81.89 -3.48 41.44
C LYS A 219 -80.75 -3.52 42.45
N GLY A 220 -80.91 -4.22 43.57
CA GLY A 220 -79.84 -4.47 44.54
C GLY A 220 -78.70 -5.31 43.95
N ALA A 221 -79.01 -6.39 43.22
CA ALA A 221 -78.02 -7.21 42.53
C ALA A 221 -77.31 -6.44 41.39
N ALA A 222 -78.03 -5.58 40.67
CA ALA A 222 -77.47 -4.71 39.63
C ALA A 222 -76.59 -3.60 40.23
N ALA A 223 -76.96 -3.03 41.38
CA ALA A 223 -76.13 -2.08 42.12
C ALA A 223 -74.84 -2.76 42.60
N VAL A 224 -74.92 -3.97 43.17
CA VAL A 224 -73.75 -4.78 43.57
C VAL A 224 -72.88 -5.16 42.36
N ALA A 225 -73.46 -5.39 41.19
CA ALA A 225 -72.73 -5.63 39.94
C ALA A 225 -72.19 -4.37 39.25
N GLN A 226 -72.63 -3.17 39.67
CA GLN A 226 -72.07 -1.87 39.26
C GLN A 226 -70.98 -1.37 40.21
N THR A 227 -71.00 -1.79 41.48
CA THR A 227 -69.99 -1.44 42.50
C THR A 227 -68.94 -2.54 42.74
N SER A 228 -68.90 -3.58 41.91
CA SER A 228 -67.90 -4.64 42.05
C SER A 228 -66.50 -4.11 41.65
N PRO A 229 -65.50 -4.14 42.55
CA PRO A 229 -64.14 -3.66 42.29
C PRO A 229 -63.46 -4.40 41.13
N ASP A 230 -63.92 -5.61 40.81
CA ASP A 230 -63.46 -6.42 39.68
C ASP A 230 -63.54 -5.69 38.34
N ARG A 231 -64.53 -4.82 38.09
CA ARG A 231 -64.63 -4.12 36.80
C ARG A 231 -63.63 -2.98 36.66
N ASP A 232 -63.39 -2.24 37.74
CA ASP A 232 -62.38 -1.19 37.74
C ASP A 232 -60.97 -1.77 37.73
N GLU A 233 -60.75 -2.91 38.40
CA GLU A 233 -59.53 -3.70 38.33
C GLU A 233 -59.31 -4.28 36.92
N GLN A 234 -60.34 -4.86 36.29
CA GLN A 234 -60.28 -5.32 34.90
C GLN A 234 -59.99 -4.17 33.93
N ASN A 235 -60.61 -3.00 34.11
CA ASN A 235 -60.35 -1.83 33.28
C ASN A 235 -58.93 -1.28 33.50
N ALA A 236 -58.41 -1.32 34.72
CA ALA A 236 -57.03 -0.95 35.04
C ALA A 236 -56.02 -1.95 34.45
N GLU A 237 -56.35 -3.24 34.47
CA GLU A 237 -55.54 -4.30 33.89
C GLU A 237 -55.54 -4.23 32.35
N ILE A 238 -56.69 -3.98 31.72
CA ILE A 238 -56.79 -3.70 30.27
C ILE A 238 -55.91 -2.50 29.90
N LYS A 239 -55.95 -1.41 30.68
CA LYS A 239 -55.07 -0.24 30.45
C LYS A 239 -53.59 -0.59 30.59
N ARG A 240 -53.21 -1.40 31.59
CA ARG A 240 -51.83 -1.88 31.78
C ARG A 240 -51.37 -2.76 30.61
N LEU A 241 -52.23 -3.66 30.14
CA LEU A 241 -51.94 -4.54 29.01
C LEU A 241 -51.81 -3.75 27.70
N LEU A 242 -52.65 -2.73 27.46
CA LEU A 242 -52.52 -1.84 26.31
C LEU A 242 -51.20 -1.06 26.33
N LEU A 243 -50.79 -0.55 27.50
CA LEU A 243 -49.50 0.12 27.66
C LEU A 243 -48.31 -0.84 27.48
N ALA A 244 -48.42 -2.08 27.95
CA ALA A 244 -47.40 -3.10 27.75
C ALA A 244 -47.29 -3.48 26.26
N LEU A 245 -48.43 -3.64 25.56
CA LEU A 245 -48.48 -3.96 24.14
C LEU A 245 -47.86 -2.83 23.31
N ALA A 246 -48.20 -1.56 23.60
CA ALA A 246 -47.58 -0.40 22.95
C ALA A 246 -46.06 -0.33 23.15
N LYS A 247 -45.56 -0.72 24.33
CA LYS A 247 -44.10 -0.83 24.58
C LYS A 247 -43.46 -1.94 23.74
N THR A 248 -44.08 -3.11 23.68
CA THR A 248 -43.56 -4.23 22.87
C THR A 248 -43.61 -3.93 21.37
N GLU A 249 -44.60 -3.19 20.89
CA GLU A 249 -44.67 -2.73 19.51
C GLU A 249 -43.58 -1.70 19.20
N ALA A 250 -43.29 -0.79 20.13
CA ALA A 250 -42.16 0.12 20.02
C ALA A 250 -40.82 -0.65 19.98
N GLU A 251 -40.61 -1.61 20.88
CA GLU A 251 -39.43 -2.48 20.90
C GLU A 251 -39.29 -3.35 19.63
N LEU A 252 -40.41 -3.84 19.07
CA LEU A 252 -40.41 -4.55 17.79
C LEU A 252 -40.08 -3.61 16.63
N SER A 253 -40.55 -2.37 16.65
CA SER A 253 -40.22 -1.38 15.62
C SER A 253 -38.73 -1.03 15.63
N THR A 254 -38.12 -0.91 16.81
CA THR A 254 -36.68 -0.66 16.94
C THR A 254 -35.87 -1.87 16.53
N LEU A 255 -36.27 -3.09 16.94
CA LEU A 255 -35.63 -4.32 16.45
C LEU A 255 -35.76 -4.47 14.94
N LYS A 256 -36.92 -4.13 14.36
CA LYS A 256 -37.10 -4.20 12.91
C LYS A 256 -36.21 -3.19 12.18
N SER A 257 -36.00 -2.01 12.76
CA SER A 257 -35.05 -1.03 12.21
C SER A 257 -33.59 -1.49 12.35
N SER A 258 -33.22 -2.16 13.45
CA SER A 258 -31.87 -2.71 13.63
C SER A 258 -31.61 -3.91 12.72
N ILE A 259 -32.60 -4.76 12.50
CA ILE A 259 -32.52 -5.86 11.52
C ILE A 259 -32.38 -5.28 10.11
N GLY A 260 -33.13 -4.23 9.77
CA GLY A 260 -32.97 -3.54 8.49
C GLY A 260 -31.58 -2.93 8.28
N SER A 261 -30.94 -2.39 9.34
CA SER A 261 -29.55 -1.93 9.26
C SER A 261 -28.56 -3.08 9.16
N GLU A 262 -28.75 -4.17 9.90
CA GLU A 262 -27.90 -5.36 9.83
C GLU A 262 -27.98 -6.02 8.44
N ASP A 263 -29.16 -6.08 7.82
CA ASP A 263 -29.34 -6.60 6.47
C ASP A 263 -28.66 -5.70 5.42
N ALA A 264 -28.69 -4.38 5.60
CA ALA A 264 -27.97 -3.44 4.74
C ALA A 264 -26.44 -3.58 4.90
N GLU A 265 -25.95 -3.77 6.14
CA GLU A 265 -24.54 -4.05 6.41
C GLU A 265 -24.10 -5.40 5.82
N ARG A 266 -24.94 -6.43 5.92
CA ARG A 266 -24.68 -7.75 5.31
C ARG A 266 -24.60 -7.66 3.79
N MET A 267 -25.52 -6.95 3.15
CA MET A 267 -25.50 -6.75 1.70
C MET A 267 -24.23 -5.99 1.26
N ALA A 268 -23.83 -4.95 2.00
CA ALA A 268 -22.59 -4.23 1.73
C ALA A 268 -21.33 -5.11 1.93
N LEU A 269 -21.34 -6.02 2.90
CA LEU A 269 -20.26 -7.00 3.10
C LEU A 269 -20.23 -8.05 1.99
N GLU A 270 -21.40 -8.54 1.54
CA GLU A 270 -21.52 -9.49 0.43
C GLU A 270 -21.01 -8.87 -0.88
N ASP A 271 -21.38 -7.62 -1.19
CA ASP A 271 -20.86 -6.89 -2.34
C ASP A 271 -19.33 -6.73 -2.27
N ARG A 272 -18.79 -6.39 -1.09
CA ARG A 272 -17.35 -6.25 -0.90
C ARG A 272 -16.60 -7.58 -1.03
N VAL A 273 -17.22 -8.68 -0.62
CA VAL A 273 -16.67 -10.03 -0.84
C VAL A 273 -16.68 -10.37 -2.33
N ALA A 274 -17.75 -10.05 -3.06
CA ALA A 274 -17.83 -10.25 -4.50
C ALA A 274 -16.76 -9.44 -5.26
N ASP A 275 -16.55 -8.17 -4.88
CA ASP A 275 -15.49 -7.32 -5.44
C ASP A 275 -14.09 -7.87 -5.16
N LEU A 276 -13.86 -8.34 -3.92
CA LEU A 276 -12.58 -8.97 -3.56
C LEU A 276 -12.35 -10.27 -4.31
N GLN A 277 -13.38 -11.09 -4.51
CA GLN A 277 -13.30 -12.31 -5.32
C GLN A 277 -12.97 -11.98 -6.78
N ALA A 278 -13.65 -11.00 -7.38
CA ALA A 278 -13.33 -10.53 -8.73
C ALA A 278 -11.89 -10.03 -8.84
N ALA A 279 -11.39 -9.27 -7.85
CA ALA A 279 -10.00 -8.82 -7.81
C ALA A 279 -8.98 -9.95 -7.61
N VAL A 280 -9.34 -11.02 -6.90
CA VAL A 280 -8.52 -12.23 -6.77
C VAL A 280 -8.49 -12.99 -8.09
N ASP A 281 -9.62 -13.12 -8.77
CA ASP A 281 -9.72 -13.77 -10.07
C ASP A 281 -8.88 -13.03 -11.12
N THR A 282 -8.97 -11.69 -11.19
CA THR A 282 -8.13 -10.90 -12.10
C THR A 282 -6.64 -11.10 -11.80
N LYS A 283 -6.23 -10.99 -10.54
CA LYS A 283 -4.84 -11.26 -10.12
C LYS A 283 -4.40 -12.69 -10.44
N SER A 284 -5.28 -13.68 -10.31
CA SER A 284 -4.97 -15.07 -10.65
C SER A 284 -4.72 -15.24 -12.16
N THR A 285 -5.52 -14.56 -13.00
CA THR A 285 -5.32 -14.56 -14.46
C THR A 285 -4.04 -13.82 -14.85
N GLU A 286 -3.70 -12.73 -14.17
CA GLU A 286 -2.42 -12.03 -14.35
C GLU A 286 -1.25 -12.90 -13.93
N MET A 287 -1.33 -13.59 -12.78
CA MET A 287 -0.31 -14.55 -12.36
C MET A 287 -0.18 -15.71 -13.36
N ALA A 288 -1.28 -16.20 -13.93
CA ALA A 288 -1.23 -17.23 -14.98
C ALA A 288 -0.56 -16.71 -16.26
N LYS A 289 -0.87 -15.48 -16.69
CA LYS A 289 -0.20 -14.82 -17.82
C LYS A 289 1.29 -14.62 -17.56
N LEU A 290 1.67 -14.16 -16.37
CA LEU A 290 3.07 -13.98 -15.97
C LEU A 290 3.81 -15.31 -15.88
N ARG A 291 3.18 -16.37 -15.37
CA ARG A 291 3.76 -17.72 -15.37
C ARG A 291 3.92 -18.28 -16.78
N ALA A 292 2.96 -18.05 -17.68
CA ALA A 292 3.09 -18.44 -19.08
C ALA A 292 4.20 -17.66 -19.78
N ALA A 293 4.29 -16.35 -19.53
CA ALA A 293 5.39 -15.52 -20.04
C ALA A 293 6.74 -16.01 -19.50
N LEU A 294 6.85 -16.26 -18.19
CA LEU A 294 8.06 -16.83 -17.57
C LEU A 294 8.43 -18.18 -18.20
N LYS A 295 7.47 -19.07 -18.43
CA LYS A 295 7.73 -20.35 -19.09
C LYS A 295 8.25 -20.17 -20.52
N VAL A 296 7.71 -19.21 -21.28
CA VAL A 296 8.20 -18.88 -22.63
C VAL A 296 9.61 -18.28 -22.57
N TYR A 297 9.92 -17.47 -21.54
CA TYR A 297 11.27 -16.98 -21.29
C TYR A 297 12.23 -18.10 -20.89
N GLU A 298 11.82 -19.01 -20.01
CA GLU A 298 12.60 -20.18 -19.60
C GLU A 298 12.84 -21.14 -20.77
N GLU A 299 11.86 -21.35 -21.65
CA GLU A 299 12.03 -22.13 -22.89
C GLU A 299 12.94 -21.42 -23.90
N LYS A 300 13.00 -20.08 -23.87
CA LYS A 300 13.89 -19.27 -24.71
C LYS A 300 15.33 -19.18 -24.15
N ASP A 301 15.48 -19.25 -22.83
CA ASP A 301 16.76 -19.29 -22.10
C ASP A 301 17.26 -20.73 -21.83
N ALA A 302 16.48 -21.77 -22.19
CA ALA A 302 16.92 -23.16 -22.10
C ALA A 302 18.07 -23.42 -23.10
N PRO A 303 19.28 -23.73 -22.63
CA PRO A 303 20.45 -23.81 -23.49
C PRO A 303 20.44 -25.12 -24.30
N SER A 304 20.19 -25.00 -25.60
CA SER A 304 20.66 -26.00 -26.57
C SER A 304 22.12 -25.66 -26.92
N PRO A 305 23.08 -26.59 -26.80
CA PRO A 305 24.53 -26.31 -26.78
C PRO A 305 25.15 -25.84 -28.12
N GLY A 306 24.37 -25.28 -29.04
CA GLY A 306 24.85 -24.68 -30.29
C GLY A 306 24.16 -23.38 -30.70
N MET A 307 23.28 -22.82 -29.86
CA MET A 307 22.56 -21.57 -30.16
C MET A 307 23.16 -20.34 -29.47
N MET A 308 23.95 -20.50 -28.41
CA MET A 308 24.57 -19.37 -27.69
C MET A 308 25.61 -18.66 -28.59
N GLU A 309 26.46 -19.43 -29.27
CA GLU A 309 27.38 -18.88 -30.25
C GLU A 309 26.67 -18.23 -31.45
N LYS A 310 25.48 -18.71 -31.84
CA LYS A 310 24.69 -18.12 -32.93
C LYS A 310 23.92 -16.88 -32.50
N ALA A 311 23.40 -16.86 -31.28
CA ALA A 311 22.74 -15.72 -30.69
C ALA A 311 23.73 -14.58 -30.47
N ASP A 312 24.90 -14.89 -29.90
CA ASP A 312 26.01 -13.94 -29.72
C ASP A 312 26.53 -13.45 -31.07
N PHE A 313 26.68 -14.34 -32.06
CA PHE A 313 27.05 -13.94 -33.42
C PHE A 313 25.99 -13.06 -34.08
N SER A 314 24.69 -13.34 -33.89
CA SER A 314 23.61 -12.52 -34.44
C SER A 314 23.44 -11.18 -33.72
N ALA A 315 23.70 -11.13 -32.42
CA ALA A 315 23.69 -9.91 -31.61
C ALA A 315 24.89 -9.02 -31.98
N LEU A 316 26.08 -9.61 -32.11
CA LEU A 316 27.27 -8.94 -32.62
C LEU A 316 27.05 -8.46 -34.06
N GLN A 317 26.37 -9.23 -34.90
CA GLN A 317 26.04 -8.85 -36.27
C GLN A 317 25.05 -7.67 -36.31
N ALA A 318 24.03 -7.66 -35.44
CA ALA A 318 23.09 -6.54 -35.30
C ALA A 318 23.78 -5.27 -34.76
N GLU A 319 24.72 -5.43 -33.82
CA GLU A 319 25.52 -4.32 -33.32
C GLU A 319 26.46 -3.75 -34.40
N LEU A 320 27.07 -4.62 -35.23
CA LEU A 320 27.87 -4.23 -36.39
C LEU A 320 27.03 -3.49 -37.44
N GLU A 321 25.79 -3.92 -37.68
CA GLU A 321 24.87 -3.23 -38.58
C GLU A 321 24.44 -1.86 -38.04
N ASN A 322 24.19 -1.75 -36.74
CA ASN A 322 23.88 -0.48 -36.09
C ASN A 322 25.09 0.47 -36.15
N GLN A 323 26.29 -0.01 -35.85
CA GLN A 323 27.51 0.79 -35.98
C GLN A 323 27.75 1.23 -37.43
N ARG A 324 27.48 0.36 -38.42
CA ARG A 324 27.55 0.74 -39.84
C ARG A 324 26.56 1.84 -40.19
N ARG A 325 25.32 1.79 -39.68
CA ARG A 325 24.32 2.85 -39.89
C ARG A 325 24.75 4.18 -39.29
N VAL A 326 25.23 4.17 -38.04
CA VAL A 326 25.76 5.37 -37.38
C VAL A 326 26.94 5.95 -38.17
N ILE A 327 27.84 5.09 -38.67
CA ILE A 327 28.95 5.54 -39.52
C ILE A 327 28.44 6.16 -40.82
N THR A 328 27.40 5.61 -41.45
CA THR A 328 26.82 6.21 -42.66
C THR A 328 26.14 7.55 -42.39
N GLU A 329 25.45 7.69 -41.26
CA GLU A 329 24.81 8.93 -40.84
C GLU A 329 25.85 10.02 -40.52
N LEU A 330 26.87 9.69 -39.72
CA LEU A 330 27.97 10.62 -39.42
C LEU A 330 28.74 11.03 -40.70
N ARG A 331 28.92 10.11 -41.66
CA ARG A 331 29.51 10.46 -42.96
C ARG A 331 28.63 11.41 -43.77
N ALA A 332 27.32 11.20 -43.76
CA ALA A 332 26.37 12.11 -44.41
C ALA A 332 26.35 13.48 -43.73
N GLU A 333 26.45 13.54 -42.40
CA GLU A 333 26.52 14.78 -41.66
C GLU A 333 27.82 15.54 -41.90
N ILE A 334 28.96 14.85 -41.96
CA ILE A 334 30.24 15.46 -42.35
C ILE A 334 30.17 16.00 -43.79
N ALA A 335 29.58 15.24 -44.72
CA ALA A 335 29.41 15.69 -46.10
C ALA A 335 28.50 16.93 -46.20
N ALA A 336 27.38 16.94 -45.47
CA ALA A 336 26.49 18.09 -45.40
C ALA A 336 27.17 19.31 -44.74
N GLY A 337 28.00 19.09 -43.72
CA GLY A 337 28.83 20.11 -43.09
C GLY A 337 29.85 20.71 -44.06
N GLN A 338 30.53 19.86 -44.85
CA GLN A 338 31.46 20.30 -45.90
C GLN A 338 30.76 21.08 -47.01
N GLU A 339 29.54 20.70 -47.39
CA GLU A 339 28.74 21.44 -48.36
C GLU A 339 28.30 22.81 -47.83
N ARG A 340 27.94 22.90 -46.54
CA ARG A 340 27.63 24.19 -45.91
C ARG A 340 28.86 25.09 -45.87
N LEU A 341 30.03 24.55 -45.51
CA LEU A 341 31.29 25.28 -45.52
C LEU A 341 31.69 25.74 -46.92
N SER A 342 31.52 24.90 -47.95
CA SER A 342 31.82 25.28 -49.33
C SER A 342 30.86 26.37 -49.83
N ARG A 343 29.57 26.27 -49.53
CA ARG A 343 28.58 27.33 -49.84
C ARG A 343 28.90 28.62 -49.11
N GLN A 344 29.34 28.56 -47.86
CA GLN A 344 29.75 29.73 -47.09
C GLN A 344 31.03 30.35 -47.68
N ALA A 345 32.02 29.54 -48.06
CA ALA A 345 33.23 30.00 -48.72
C ALA A 345 32.96 30.64 -50.09
N LEU A 346 32.02 30.08 -50.87
CA LEU A 346 31.57 30.67 -52.14
C LEU A 346 30.88 32.01 -51.93
N ARG A 347 29.98 32.12 -50.93
CA ARG A 347 29.37 33.41 -50.58
C ARG A 347 30.40 34.45 -50.13
N PHE A 348 31.37 34.05 -49.31
CA PHE A 348 32.48 34.94 -48.95
C PHE A 348 33.31 35.35 -50.17
N HIS A 349 33.56 34.44 -51.13
CA HIS A 349 34.23 34.79 -52.38
C HIS A 349 33.41 35.77 -53.24
N GLU A 350 32.10 35.59 -53.31
CA GLU A 350 31.19 36.51 -54.02
C GLU A 350 31.13 37.88 -53.34
N GLU A 351 31.10 37.94 -52.01
CA GLU A 351 31.18 39.17 -51.23
C GLU A 351 32.53 39.86 -51.40
N LEU A 352 33.64 39.11 -51.38
CA LEU A 352 34.98 39.64 -51.66
C LEU A 352 35.09 40.15 -53.11
N ARG A 353 34.52 39.43 -54.08
CA ARG A 353 34.46 39.88 -55.49
C ARG A 353 33.58 41.12 -55.66
N ARG A 354 32.59 41.31 -54.79
CA ARG A 354 31.72 42.50 -54.78
C ARG A 354 32.39 43.70 -54.11
N ILE A 355 33.29 43.48 -53.16
CA ILE A 355 34.03 44.52 -52.42
C ILE A 355 35.33 44.91 -53.15
N THR A 356 35.95 43.99 -53.89
CA THR A 356 37.19 44.21 -54.65
C THR A 356 36.90 44.14 -56.16
N PRO A 357 36.72 45.28 -56.86
CA PRO A 357 36.61 45.28 -58.31
C PRO A 357 38.01 45.23 -58.94
N GLU A 358 38.40 44.09 -59.48
CA GLU A 358 39.63 43.97 -60.30
C GLU A 358 39.26 43.65 -61.76
N PRO A 359 40.14 44.01 -62.72
CA PRO A 359 39.77 44.39 -64.08
C PRO A 359 39.48 43.21 -64.99
N VAL A 360 38.74 43.51 -66.05
CA VAL A 360 38.30 42.59 -67.09
C VAL A 360 39.50 42.00 -67.82
N VAL A 361 39.67 40.68 -67.72
CA VAL A 361 40.42 39.87 -68.69
C VAL A 361 39.45 38.83 -69.26
N GLU A 362 39.18 38.95 -70.55
CA GLU A 362 38.39 38.00 -71.33
C GLU A 362 39.20 36.77 -71.75
N THR A 363 38.47 35.66 -72.00
CA THR A 363 38.70 34.51 -72.93
C THR A 363 38.52 33.13 -72.26
N PRO A 364 38.27 32.04 -73.02
CA PRO A 364 37.08 31.79 -73.85
C PRO A 364 36.44 30.39 -73.61
N SER A 365 35.17 30.26 -74.02
CA SER A 365 34.40 29.08 -74.50
C SER A 365 34.70 27.66 -73.98
N ASP A 366 33.64 27.08 -73.38
CA ASP A 366 33.09 25.74 -73.59
C ASP A 366 34.00 24.59 -74.03
N ARG A 367 34.19 23.63 -73.10
CA ARG A 367 34.07 22.21 -73.41
C ARG A 367 33.15 21.55 -72.39
N ALA A 368 31.97 21.14 -72.85
CA ALA A 368 31.05 20.28 -72.14
C ALA A 368 31.75 18.97 -71.75
N ASN A 369 32.20 18.89 -70.49
CA ASN A 369 32.52 17.61 -69.85
C ASN A 369 31.22 17.09 -69.23
N PRO A 370 30.86 15.81 -69.41
CA PRO A 370 29.68 15.26 -68.74
C PRO A 370 29.85 15.44 -67.23
N ALA A 371 28.80 15.93 -66.58
CA ALA A 371 28.77 16.19 -65.14
C ALA A 371 29.37 14.99 -64.40
N ARG A 372 30.51 15.19 -63.75
CA ARG A 372 31.09 14.16 -62.89
C ARG A 372 30.06 13.92 -61.78
N PRO A 373 29.61 12.67 -61.54
CA PRO A 373 28.75 12.39 -60.40
C PRO A 373 29.41 12.91 -59.13
N SER A 374 28.59 13.51 -58.26
CA SER A 374 29.05 14.15 -57.03
C SER A 374 29.92 13.19 -56.20
N LEU A 375 30.84 13.73 -55.40
CA LEU A 375 31.71 12.90 -54.56
C LEU A 375 30.90 11.95 -53.66
N ALA A 376 29.71 12.37 -53.23
CA ALA A 376 28.76 11.58 -52.47
C ALA A 376 28.28 10.33 -53.22
N GLU A 377 27.96 10.44 -54.50
CA GLU A 377 27.49 9.34 -55.35
C GLU A 377 28.61 8.34 -55.70
N ARG A 378 29.86 8.82 -55.76
CA ARG A 378 31.06 7.96 -55.92
C ARG A 378 31.45 7.22 -54.64
N ILE A 379 31.09 7.75 -53.48
CA ILE A 379 31.41 7.15 -52.17
C ILE A 379 30.30 6.17 -51.73
N SER A 380 29.06 6.35 -52.19
CA SER A 380 27.93 5.47 -51.87
C SER A 380 27.95 4.14 -52.62
N THR A 381 28.66 4.02 -53.74
CA THR A 381 28.82 2.73 -54.43
C THR A 381 29.84 1.86 -53.68
N PRO A 382 29.49 0.64 -53.22
CA PRO A 382 30.42 -0.23 -52.53
C PRO A 382 31.55 -0.65 -53.48
N ARG A 383 32.79 -0.35 -53.09
CA ARG A 383 34.00 -0.69 -53.86
C ARG A 383 34.15 -2.21 -53.91
N GLY A 384 33.90 -2.81 -55.08
CA GLY A 384 34.11 -4.24 -55.32
C GLY A 384 35.55 -4.66 -55.05
N GLN A 385 35.71 -5.85 -54.45
CA GLN A 385 37.00 -6.45 -54.09
C GLN A 385 37.97 -6.46 -55.27
N ARG A 386 39.20 -6.04 -55.00
CA ARG A 386 40.34 -6.09 -55.91
C ARG A 386 40.87 -7.54 -55.91
N PRO A 387 40.82 -8.29 -57.03
CA PRO A 387 41.48 -9.58 -57.10
C PRO A 387 43.00 -9.39 -57.22
N ALA A 388 43.73 -10.27 -56.52
CA ALA A 388 45.17 -10.34 -56.55
C ALA A 388 45.69 -10.99 -57.85
N GLY A 389 46.81 -10.46 -58.36
CA GLY A 389 47.76 -11.16 -59.23
C GLY A 389 47.44 -11.18 -60.73
N ASN A 390 48.20 -10.43 -61.53
CA ASN A 390 49.15 -11.05 -62.45
C ASN A 390 50.15 -10.07 -63.06
N VAL A 391 51.34 -10.63 -63.25
CA VAL A 391 52.61 -10.09 -63.75
C VAL A 391 52.50 -9.64 -65.20
N ALA A 392 53.06 -8.48 -65.54
CA ALA A 392 53.56 -8.17 -66.89
C ALA A 392 54.64 -7.08 -66.83
N ASP A 393 55.66 -7.30 -67.66
CA ASP A 393 57.00 -6.69 -67.72
C ASP A 393 57.09 -5.23 -68.24
N LYS A 394 58.01 -4.46 -67.61
CA LYS A 394 59.01 -3.47 -68.14
C LYS A 394 58.57 -2.28 -69.06
N PRO A 395 59.43 -1.25 -69.33
CA PRO A 395 60.77 -0.92 -68.77
C PRO A 395 61.05 0.58 -68.42
N SER A 396 62.16 0.76 -67.68
CA SER A 396 63.17 1.86 -67.60
C SER A 396 62.92 3.28 -68.12
N ASN A 397 63.27 4.26 -67.27
CA ASN A 397 64.16 5.43 -67.45
C ASN A 397 63.88 6.38 -66.26
N GLY A 398 64.80 7.05 -65.57
CA GLY A 398 66.13 7.57 -65.86
C GLY A 398 66.18 8.99 -65.25
N ASP A 399 67.29 9.35 -64.60
CA ASP A 399 67.63 10.65 -63.96
C ASP A 399 66.91 11.03 -62.65
N GLY A 400 67.56 11.56 -61.61
CA GLY A 400 68.90 12.15 -61.50
C GLY A 400 68.80 13.53 -60.81
N THR A 401 69.81 13.87 -59.98
CA THR A 401 70.05 15.16 -59.25
C THR A 401 69.34 15.31 -57.89
N GLU A 402 70.02 15.19 -56.75
CA GLU A 402 71.05 16.03 -56.10
C GLU A 402 70.47 17.03 -55.07
N THR A 403 70.89 16.80 -53.82
CA THR A 403 70.96 17.61 -52.56
C THR A 403 71.44 19.08 -52.73
N PRO A 404 71.55 19.97 -51.69
CA PRO A 404 71.23 19.87 -50.25
C PRO A 404 70.70 21.17 -49.55
N ASP A 405 70.41 21.02 -48.25
CA ASP A 405 70.91 21.86 -47.12
C ASP A 405 70.05 22.95 -46.43
N GLN A 406 70.38 23.07 -45.13
CA GLN A 406 70.27 24.22 -44.20
C GLN A 406 69.06 24.38 -43.26
N ARG A 407 69.31 23.96 -42.00
CA ARG A 407 68.89 24.69 -40.78
C ARG A 407 69.70 26.00 -40.65
N PRO A 408 69.25 26.95 -39.80
CA PRO A 408 69.83 27.00 -38.45
C PRO A 408 68.85 27.37 -37.31
N ASP A 409 69.32 27.10 -36.09
CA ASP A 409 68.73 27.34 -34.77
C ASP A 409 68.41 28.81 -34.44
N GLN A 410 67.46 29.02 -33.50
CA GLN A 410 67.63 29.92 -32.35
C GLN A 410 66.47 29.85 -31.32
N ARG A 411 66.83 29.71 -30.04
CA ARG A 411 66.11 30.09 -28.79
C ARG A 411 67.04 31.09 -28.05
N PRO A 412 66.73 31.66 -26.85
CA PRO A 412 65.47 31.95 -26.12
C PRO A 412 65.42 33.41 -25.54
N ASP A 413 64.29 33.81 -24.90
CA ASP A 413 64.22 34.49 -23.58
C ASP A 413 62.76 35.00 -23.32
N GLN A 414 62.08 34.66 -22.21
CA GLN A 414 62.18 35.13 -20.82
C GLN A 414 61.34 36.40 -20.55
N ARG A 415 60.20 36.27 -19.81
CA ARG A 415 59.83 37.01 -18.57
C ARG A 415 58.31 37.25 -18.35
N GLN A 416 57.91 36.95 -17.09
CA GLN A 416 56.92 37.61 -16.21
C GLN A 416 55.42 37.46 -16.56
N GLY A 417 54.48 37.25 -15.62
CA GLY A 417 54.47 37.23 -14.15
C GLY A 417 53.19 36.49 -13.67
N SER A 418 53.22 35.71 -12.59
CA SER A 418 52.95 36.12 -11.21
C SER A 418 51.54 36.66 -10.94
N TYR A 419 50.60 35.76 -10.60
CA TYR A 419 49.56 36.02 -9.60
C TYR A 419 49.23 34.70 -8.86
N LEU A 420 49.78 34.57 -7.65
CA LEU A 420 49.24 33.76 -6.55
C LEU A 420 48.50 34.73 -5.62
N ARG A 421 47.42 34.28 -4.94
CA ARG A 421 47.26 34.33 -3.46
C ARG A 421 45.80 34.37 -2.97
N ALA A 422 45.60 33.64 -1.86
CA ALA A 422 44.46 33.55 -0.94
C ALA A 422 43.35 32.59 -1.39
N LEU A 423 43.02 31.50 -0.69
CA LEU A 423 42.90 31.34 0.76
C LEU A 423 43.41 29.97 1.24
N ASN A 424 44.26 29.98 2.26
CA ASN A 424 44.50 28.86 3.16
C ASN A 424 44.49 29.41 4.59
N GLY A 425 43.89 28.66 5.52
CA GLY A 425 43.97 28.92 6.95
C GLY A 425 42.83 28.27 7.73
N ASN A 426 43.01 27.02 8.18
CA ASN A 426 43.50 26.79 9.53
C ASN A 426 43.89 25.32 9.73
N ALA A 427 44.92 25.11 10.52
CA ALA A 427 45.67 23.86 10.68
C ALA A 427 45.43 23.20 12.05
N GLY A 428 45.80 21.91 12.11
CA GLY A 428 46.21 21.19 13.32
C GLY A 428 45.17 20.19 13.85
N GLY A 429 45.43 18.90 14.00
CA GLY A 429 46.64 18.10 13.84
C GLY A 429 46.31 16.61 14.06
N GLY A 430 47.14 15.71 13.53
CA GLY A 430 47.23 14.31 13.99
C GLY A 430 48.58 14.09 14.69
N PRO A 431 49.04 12.84 14.96
CA PRO A 431 48.38 11.54 14.74
C PRO A 431 48.54 10.55 15.94
N GLY A 432 47.96 9.35 15.85
CA GLY A 432 48.24 8.26 16.80
C GLY A 432 47.61 6.93 16.40
N ASP A 433 48.40 6.06 15.75
CA ASP A 433 48.10 4.66 15.47
C ASP A 433 48.45 3.77 16.68
N ALA A 434 47.53 2.88 17.08
CA ALA A 434 47.76 1.42 17.29
C ALA A 434 46.60 0.74 18.10
N PRO A 435 46.14 -0.48 17.71
CA PRO A 435 45.14 -1.32 18.43
C PRO A 435 45.85 -2.39 19.31
N PRO A 436 45.22 -3.44 19.92
CA PRO A 436 43.79 -3.87 20.00
C PRO A 436 43.31 -4.24 21.43
N GLU A 437 42.01 -4.56 21.65
CA GLU A 437 41.57 -5.75 22.43
C GLU A 437 40.04 -5.86 22.59
N ARG A 438 39.57 -7.12 22.57
CA ARG A 438 38.19 -7.57 22.78
C ARG A 438 37.90 -7.68 24.28
N ALA A 439 36.70 -7.30 24.73
CA ALA A 439 36.05 -7.93 25.88
C ALA A 439 34.54 -7.62 25.92
N ASP A 440 33.75 -8.67 25.77
CA ASP A 440 32.35 -8.75 26.17
C ASP A 440 32.18 -8.54 27.68
N ARG A 441 31.25 -7.68 28.09
CA ARG A 441 30.41 -7.86 29.30
C ARG A 441 29.32 -6.78 29.42
N PRO A 442 28.07 -7.14 29.77
CA PRO A 442 26.98 -6.18 30.00
C PRO A 442 27.02 -5.58 31.41
N PRO A 443 26.47 -4.36 31.63
CA PRO A 443 26.45 -3.71 32.93
C PRO A 443 25.37 -4.30 33.87
N PRO A 444 25.57 -4.24 35.21
CA PRO A 444 24.69 -4.88 36.17
C PRO A 444 23.44 -4.05 36.50
N LEU A 445 22.36 -4.77 36.84
CA LEU A 445 21.12 -4.25 37.42
C LEU A 445 21.35 -3.68 38.83
N PRO A 446 20.75 -2.54 39.20
CA PRO A 446 20.66 -2.14 40.59
C PRO A 446 19.40 -2.75 41.24
N ALA A 447 19.59 -3.30 42.43
CA ALA A 447 18.53 -3.67 43.36
C ALA A 447 18.25 -2.52 44.33
N ALA A 448 16.98 -2.24 44.58
CA ALA A 448 16.36 -1.70 45.82
C ALA A 448 14.90 -1.34 45.45
N GLY A 449 13.86 -1.68 46.20
CA GLY A 449 13.83 -1.71 47.66
C GLY A 449 13.52 -0.32 48.18
N GLU A 450 12.28 -0.15 48.63
CA GLU A 450 11.81 0.89 49.56
C GLU A 450 11.43 2.26 49.00
N ALA A 451 10.15 2.54 49.25
CA ALA A 451 9.44 3.77 49.06
C ALA A 451 10.04 4.88 49.92
N ASP A 452 10.16 6.07 49.33
CA ASP A 452 10.18 7.30 50.09
C ASP A 452 9.21 8.32 49.49
N LYS A 453 8.42 8.93 50.37
CA LYS A 453 7.34 9.87 50.07
C LYS A 453 7.86 11.29 50.29
N ASN A 454 7.43 12.18 49.39
CA ASN A 454 7.44 13.64 49.46
C ASN A 454 8.75 14.34 49.03
N ALA A 455 8.73 14.94 47.82
CA ALA A 455 8.84 16.40 47.64
C ALA A 455 8.84 16.79 46.15
N ASP A 456 8.17 17.91 45.88
CA ASP A 456 8.32 18.86 44.77
C ASP A 456 7.97 18.50 43.32
N SER A 457 6.90 19.13 42.84
CA SER A 457 6.53 19.26 41.43
C SER A 457 7.41 20.27 40.70
N PRO A 458 7.69 20.06 39.40
CA PRO A 458 7.77 21.16 38.46
C PRO A 458 6.69 21.05 37.36
N ALA A 459 6.20 22.21 36.95
CA ALA A 459 5.11 22.43 36.00
C ALA A 459 5.30 21.72 34.64
N PRO A 460 4.21 21.33 33.95
CA PRO A 460 4.28 20.77 32.60
C PRO A 460 4.59 21.86 31.56
N ALA A 461 5.61 21.61 30.74
CA ALA A 461 5.91 22.39 29.55
C ALA A 461 4.75 22.31 28.52
N PRO A 462 4.52 23.35 27.69
CA PRO A 462 3.38 23.38 26.79
C PRO A 462 3.54 22.33 25.67
N HIS A 463 2.57 21.41 25.58
CA HIS A 463 2.49 20.45 24.48
C HIS A 463 2.32 21.20 23.15
N ARG A 464 3.15 20.84 22.15
CA ARG A 464 2.93 21.26 20.77
C ARG A 464 1.70 20.52 20.23
N PRO A 465 0.72 21.22 19.64
CA PRO A 465 -0.50 20.57 19.16
C PRO A 465 -0.16 19.58 18.04
N ARG A 466 -0.79 18.41 18.07
CA ARG A 466 -0.61 17.37 17.06
C ARG A 466 -1.27 17.82 15.75
N LEU A 467 -0.75 17.32 14.63
CA LEU A 467 -1.14 17.75 13.27
C LEU A 467 -2.67 17.78 13.04
N LEU A 468 -3.40 16.89 13.70
CA LEU A 468 -4.86 16.79 13.63
C LEU A 468 -5.60 18.00 14.26
N GLU A 469 -5.05 18.62 15.31
CA GLU A 469 -5.63 19.81 15.94
C GLU A 469 -5.39 21.09 15.10
N ARG A 470 -4.33 21.10 14.28
CA ARG A 470 -4.06 22.19 13.34
C ARG A 470 -4.99 22.14 12.11
N ILE A 471 -5.48 20.95 11.75
CA ILE A 471 -6.35 20.75 10.59
C ILE A 471 -7.84 20.98 10.96
N SER A 472 -8.23 20.75 12.22
CA SER A 472 -9.64 20.88 12.64
C SER A 472 -10.09 22.31 12.96
N GLY A 473 -9.19 23.29 13.11
CA GLY A 473 -9.53 24.71 13.12
C GLY A 473 -10.54 25.16 14.20
N ILE A 474 -10.57 24.51 15.37
CA ILE A 474 -11.58 24.76 16.41
C ILE A 474 -11.19 25.82 17.46
N ASP A 475 -9.99 26.38 17.44
CA ASP A 475 -9.64 27.50 18.34
C ASP A 475 -9.86 28.87 17.68
N LYS A 476 -11.14 29.24 17.58
CA LYS A 476 -11.58 30.63 17.55
C LYS A 476 -12.77 30.78 18.50
N ARG A 477 -12.48 31.03 19.78
CA ARG A 477 -13.22 31.97 20.64
C ARG A 477 -12.56 32.14 22.00
#